data_AF-A0A2E5G519-F1
#
_entry.id   AF-A0A2E5G519-F1
#
_cell.length_a   1.000
_cell.length_b   1.000
_cell.length_c   1.000
_cell.angle_alpha   90.00
_cell.angle_beta   90.00
_cell.angle_gamma   90.00
#
_symmetry.space_group_name_H-M   'P 1'
#
loop_
_entity.id
_entity.type
_entity.pdbx_description
1 polymer ?
#
loop_
_entity_poly.entity_id
_entity_poly.type
_entity_poly.pdbx_seq_one_letter_code
_entity_poly.pdbx_strand_id
1 'polypeptide(L)'
;MGGWDEVISAGITYGVGESILLESQAVFPGIVSDGNQLVVSFARSRDLFLRQYDMEFDPIGVAVQVTDRADITDHKHLFFEGEHYLLYSTIGDEDLYLNKFDLEFNQLGTTVTVIEDGATTPTNDMLLATDGNLLVVGVFRPSDRNNNETSGHLIKQFTTDLSPYGEEIVVNPFDHVNTASLGIINGMMGIVAPSRGLGELQVQTQKDISLIRLDADWRPVDAEPIILVNGREYSHQIGGDGLWMSTGIAYDEEVGKLFIGYTFNIRTDRNIDAGRIEFSAIDVENYEVQHTEILVDSTTATRAHFLLERGVLYVVYDDAETGSPDVHGMKINILMVVPGDVNKDGVVDVVDLGVVGANFGTVDMDWVHGDFNGDGVVDISDLGILGHNWSRYGQLSPIQESLSVDPGTVVPEPFTLAVCVCGLLGFRRS
;
A
#
# COMPACT_ATOMS: atom_id res chain seq x y z
N MET A 1 -17.85 5.03 18.17
CA MET A 1 -16.89 4.36 19.07
C MET A 1 -17.09 2.86 18.90
N GLY A 2 -16.60 2.33 17.77
CA GLY A 2 -16.49 0.89 17.52
C GLY A 2 -15.09 0.44 17.94
N GLY A 3 -14.99 -0.75 18.54
CA GLY A 3 -13.73 -1.29 19.03
C GLY A 3 -12.84 -1.73 17.88
N TRP A 4 -11.57 -1.34 17.94
CA TRP A 4 -10.51 -1.82 17.05
C TRP A 4 -9.98 -3.14 17.63
N ASP A 5 -9.85 -4.17 16.82
CA ASP A 5 -9.04 -5.34 17.17
C ASP A 5 -7.57 -4.98 16.91
N GLU A 6 -6.83 -4.63 17.97
CA GLU A 6 -5.40 -4.27 17.87
C GLU A 6 -4.53 -5.54 17.83
N VAL A 7 -3.77 -5.73 16.75
CA VAL A 7 -2.70 -6.75 16.66
C VAL A 7 -1.35 -6.03 16.60
N ILE A 8 -0.50 -6.27 17.60
CA ILE A 8 0.88 -5.75 17.64
C ILE A 8 1.78 -6.74 16.90
N SER A 9 2.41 -6.30 15.81
CA SER A 9 3.45 -7.05 15.09
C SER A 9 4.65 -6.15 14.81
N ALA A 10 5.83 -6.56 15.25
CA ALA A 10 7.11 -5.90 14.91
C ALA A 10 7.16 -4.37 15.17
N GLY A 11 6.45 -3.88 16.20
CA GLY A 11 6.37 -2.45 16.51
C GLY A 11 5.46 -1.67 15.55
N ILE A 12 4.54 -2.33 14.85
CA ILE A 12 3.49 -1.71 14.04
C ILE A 12 2.15 -2.34 14.43
N THR A 13 1.10 -1.52 14.52
CA THR A 13 -0.28 -1.93 14.73
C THR A 13 -1.09 -1.60 13.48
N TYR A 14 -1.89 -2.55 13.03
CA TYR A 14 -2.77 -2.39 11.89
C TYR A 14 -4.22 -2.25 12.37
N GLY A 15 -4.81 -1.08 12.17
CA GLY A 15 -6.22 -0.83 12.49
C GLY A 15 -7.07 -0.97 11.23
N VAL A 16 -7.71 -2.12 11.03
CA VAL A 16 -8.59 -2.37 9.87
C VAL A 16 -9.94 -1.67 10.09
N GLY A 17 -10.29 -0.75 9.22
CA GLY A 17 -11.58 -0.05 9.20
C GLY A 17 -12.70 -0.87 8.57
N GLU A 18 -13.93 -0.42 8.75
CA GLU A 18 -15.10 -1.05 8.12
C GLU A 18 -15.06 -0.93 6.60
N SER A 19 -15.54 -1.97 5.92
CA SER A 19 -15.81 -1.91 4.48
C SER A 19 -17.07 -1.11 4.19
N ILE A 20 -16.99 -0.23 3.20
CA ILE A 20 -18.08 0.63 2.76
C ILE A 20 -18.34 0.45 1.26
N LEU A 21 -19.61 0.56 0.86
CA LEU A 21 -20.02 0.54 -0.54
C LEU A 21 -19.68 1.88 -1.19
N LEU A 22 -18.84 1.87 -2.22
CA LEU A 22 -18.49 3.06 -3.00
C LEU A 22 -19.37 3.19 -4.24
N GLU A 23 -19.48 2.12 -5.03
CA GLU A 23 -20.22 2.12 -6.29
C GLU A 23 -20.99 0.83 -6.50
N SER A 24 -22.30 0.95 -6.77
CA SER A 24 -23.11 -0.21 -7.12
C SER A 24 -22.97 -0.59 -8.60
N GLN A 25 -23.11 -1.87 -8.92
CA GLN A 25 -23.08 -2.39 -10.30
C GLN A 25 -21.79 -1.99 -11.04
N ALA A 26 -20.66 -2.13 -10.36
CA ALA A 26 -19.35 -1.70 -10.81
C ALA A 26 -18.30 -2.79 -10.53
N VAL A 27 -17.23 -2.84 -11.33
CA VAL A 27 -16.15 -3.84 -11.26
C VAL A 27 -14.78 -3.21 -11.56
N PHE A 28 -13.72 -3.99 -11.31
CA PHE A 28 -12.33 -3.68 -11.64
C PHE A 28 -11.83 -2.38 -10.97
N PRO A 29 -12.04 -2.19 -9.67
CA PRO A 29 -11.69 -0.91 -9.07
C PRO A 29 -10.17 -0.69 -9.06
N GLY A 30 -9.77 0.53 -9.39
CA GLY A 30 -8.42 1.04 -9.15
C GLY A 30 -8.50 2.27 -8.26
N ILE A 31 -7.48 2.49 -7.43
CA ILE A 31 -7.41 3.65 -6.54
C ILE A 31 -6.07 4.36 -6.71
N VAL A 32 -6.12 5.69 -6.76
CA VAL A 32 -4.96 6.59 -6.78
C VAL A 32 -5.23 7.81 -5.91
N SER A 33 -4.16 8.49 -5.48
CA SER A 33 -4.22 9.82 -4.86
C SER A 33 -3.84 10.85 -5.91
N ASP A 34 -4.62 11.92 -6.06
CA ASP A 34 -4.25 13.06 -6.90
C ASP A 34 -3.43 14.13 -6.15
N GLY A 35 -3.02 13.81 -4.92
CA GLY A 35 -2.30 14.69 -3.99
C GLY A 35 -3.21 15.41 -2.98
N ASN A 36 -4.51 15.53 -3.27
CA ASN A 36 -5.48 16.15 -2.37
C ASN A 36 -6.58 15.19 -1.91
N GLN A 37 -6.96 14.26 -2.77
CA GLN A 37 -8.14 13.42 -2.61
C GLN A 37 -7.91 12.05 -3.28
N LEU A 38 -8.77 11.10 -2.93
CA LEU A 38 -8.77 9.78 -3.54
C LEU A 38 -9.53 9.83 -4.86
N VAL A 39 -9.03 9.13 -5.86
CA VAL A 39 -9.77 8.88 -7.10
C VAL A 39 -9.91 7.38 -7.30
N VAL A 40 -11.16 6.94 -7.42
CA VAL A 40 -11.49 5.54 -7.71
C VAL A 40 -11.93 5.44 -9.16
N SER A 41 -11.23 4.61 -9.93
CA SER A 41 -11.64 4.19 -11.26
C SER A 41 -12.42 2.90 -11.17
N PHE A 42 -13.44 2.73 -12.01
CA PHE A 42 -14.22 1.50 -12.08
C PHE A 42 -14.88 1.36 -13.44
N ALA A 43 -15.25 0.13 -13.80
CA ALA A 43 -16.05 -0.13 -14.98
C ALA A 43 -17.52 -0.37 -14.59
N ARG A 44 -18.45 0.27 -15.31
CA ARG A 44 -19.90 0.04 -15.20
C ARG A 44 -20.46 -0.09 -16.59
N SER A 45 -21.25 -1.13 -16.83
CA SER A 45 -21.80 -1.41 -18.17
C SER A 45 -20.74 -1.45 -19.29
N ARG A 46 -19.50 -1.83 -18.95
CA ARG A 46 -18.33 -1.86 -19.85
C ARG A 46 -17.84 -0.50 -20.36
N ASP A 47 -18.13 0.56 -19.61
CA ASP A 47 -17.51 1.88 -19.73
C ASP A 47 -16.74 2.22 -18.45
N LEU A 48 -15.68 3.02 -18.58
CA LEU A 48 -14.89 3.50 -17.44
C LEU A 48 -15.48 4.77 -16.85
N PHE A 49 -15.40 4.83 -15.54
CA PHE A 49 -15.78 5.96 -14.73
C PHE A 49 -14.64 6.31 -13.78
N LEU A 50 -14.50 7.60 -13.50
CA LEU A 50 -13.68 8.13 -12.42
C LEU A 50 -14.58 8.84 -11.41
N ARG A 51 -14.32 8.65 -10.12
CA ARG A 51 -15.00 9.41 -9.06
C ARG A 51 -14.02 9.82 -7.97
N GLN A 52 -14.17 11.05 -7.53
CA GLN A 52 -13.40 11.65 -6.44
C GLN A 52 -14.06 11.33 -5.10
N TYR A 53 -13.23 11.09 -4.10
CA TYR A 53 -13.60 10.88 -2.72
C TYR A 53 -12.64 11.63 -1.82
N ASP A 54 -13.11 12.11 -0.66
CA ASP A 54 -12.17 12.58 0.35
C ASP A 54 -11.41 11.41 1.00
N MET A 55 -10.54 11.73 1.95
CA MET A 55 -9.69 10.75 2.65
C MET A 55 -10.47 9.80 3.58
N GLU A 56 -11.77 10.03 3.76
CA GLU A 56 -12.70 9.20 4.52
C GLU A 56 -13.63 8.39 3.60
N PHE A 57 -13.37 8.42 2.28
CA PHE A 57 -14.24 7.85 1.24
C PHE A 57 -15.64 8.47 1.17
N ASP A 58 -15.81 9.72 1.62
CA ASP A 58 -17.03 10.46 1.31
C ASP A 58 -16.96 10.98 -0.14
N PRO A 59 -17.99 10.74 -0.98
CA PRO A 59 -17.92 11.06 -2.40
C PRO A 59 -17.93 12.57 -2.65
N ILE A 60 -16.99 13.01 -3.47
CA ILE A 60 -16.90 14.39 -3.97
C ILE A 60 -17.51 14.43 -5.37
N GLY A 61 -18.68 15.06 -5.49
CA GLY A 61 -19.39 15.15 -6.76
C GLY A 61 -19.96 13.82 -7.24
N VAL A 62 -20.14 13.73 -8.55
CA VAL A 62 -20.70 12.55 -9.24
C VAL A 62 -19.61 11.81 -10.00
N ALA A 63 -19.79 10.50 -10.20
CA ALA A 63 -18.93 9.75 -11.11
C ALA A 63 -18.98 10.35 -12.52
N VAL A 64 -17.82 10.49 -13.15
CA VAL A 64 -17.66 10.98 -14.52
C VAL A 64 -17.35 9.80 -15.42
N GLN A 65 -18.19 9.58 -16.42
CA GLN A 65 -17.93 8.61 -17.48
C GLN A 65 -16.81 9.14 -18.40
N VAL A 66 -15.72 8.40 -18.53
CA VAL A 66 -14.52 8.83 -19.27
C VAL A 66 -14.31 8.05 -20.58
N THR A 67 -15.12 7.02 -20.82
CA THR A 67 -15.18 6.30 -22.10
C THR A 67 -16.63 6.07 -22.54
N ASP A 68 -16.88 5.98 -23.84
CA ASP A 68 -18.18 5.60 -24.43
C ASP A 68 -17.94 4.49 -25.47
N ARG A 69 -17.78 3.25 -24.99
CA ARG A 69 -17.39 2.08 -25.79
C ARG A 69 -18.27 0.86 -25.56
N ALA A 70 -18.71 0.63 -24.33
CA ALA A 70 -19.48 -0.54 -23.90
C ALA A 70 -18.81 -1.92 -24.20
N ASP A 71 -17.48 -1.95 -24.33
CA ASP A 71 -16.70 -3.15 -24.67
C ASP A 71 -15.49 -3.39 -23.76
N ILE A 72 -15.32 -2.64 -22.67
CA ILE A 72 -14.17 -2.77 -21.78
C ILE A 72 -14.24 -4.05 -20.93
N THR A 73 -13.11 -4.74 -20.82
CA THR A 73 -12.97 -6.03 -20.11
C THR A 73 -12.07 -5.95 -18.88
N ASP A 74 -11.14 -5.00 -18.81
CA ASP A 74 -10.32 -4.70 -17.63
C ASP A 74 -9.68 -3.30 -17.78
N HIS A 75 -9.21 -2.70 -16.69
CA HIS A 75 -8.42 -1.47 -16.71
C HIS A 75 -7.45 -1.34 -15.53
N LYS A 76 -6.46 -0.47 -15.72
CA LYS A 76 -5.55 0.00 -14.67
C LYS A 76 -5.50 1.52 -14.67
N HIS A 77 -5.28 2.07 -13.48
CA HIS A 77 -5.27 3.51 -13.24
C HIS A 77 -3.99 3.92 -12.54
N LEU A 78 -3.34 4.95 -13.06
CA LEU A 78 -2.16 5.56 -12.47
C LEU A 78 -2.39 7.07 -12.40
N PHE A 79 -1.95 7.70 -11.33
CA PHE A 79 -1.77 9.14 -11.25
C PHE A 79 -0.28 9.45 -11.22
N PHE A 80 0.20 10.27 -12.15
CA PHE A 80 1.61 10.59 -12.27
C PHE A 80 1.78 11.99 -12.86
N GLU A 81 2.72 12.77 -12.32
CA GLU A 81 2.99 14.15 -12.74
C GLU A 81 1.75 15.08 -12.88
N GLY A 82 0.73 14.88 -12.05
CA GLY A 82 -0.46 15.74 -12.01
C GLY A 82 -1.60 15.30 -12.94
N GLU A 83 -1.49 14.13 -13.57
CA GLU A 83 -2.42 13.67 -14.61
C GLU A 83 -2.84 12.22 -14.36
N HIS A 84 -4.06 11.88 -14.76
CA HIS A 84 -4.59 10.52 -14.67
C HIS A 84 -4.35 9.75 -15.96
N TYR A 85 -3.87 8.51 -15.83
CA TYR A 85 -3.64 7.59 -16.94
C TYR A 85 -4.52 6.36 -16.76
N LEU A 86 -5.33 6.06 -17.78
CA LEU A 86 -6.15 4.86 -17.81
C LEU A 86 -5.70 3.96 -18.94
N LEU A 87 -5.26 2.77 -18.58
CA LEU A 87 -4.96 1.69 -19.49
C LEU A 87 -6.15 0.72 -19.48
N TYR A 88 -6.69 0.33 -20.62
CA TYR A 88 -7.84 -0.59 -20.67
C TYR A 88 -7.81 -1.55 -21.86
N SER A 89 -8.36 -2.74 -21.63
CA SER A 89 -8.53 -3.80 -22.61
C SER A 89 -10.00 -3.89 -23.02
N THR A 90 -10.26 -4.49 -24.19
CA THR A 90 -11.60 -4.60 -24.77
C THR A 90 -11.97 -6.05 -25.06
N ILE A 91 -13.26 -6.30 -25.32
CA ILE A 91 -13.81 -7.63 -25.64
C ILE A 91 -12.93 -8.36 -26.67
N GLY A 92 -12.62 -9.61 -26.36
CA GLY A 92 -11.69 -10.45 -27.11
C GLY A 92 -10.29 -10.44 -26.52
N ASP A 93 -10.00 -9.50 -25.60
CA ASP A 93 -8.71 -9.29 -24.96
C ASP A 93 -7.59 -9.05 -25.99
N GLU A 94 -7.92 -8.46 -27.15
CA GLU A 94 -7.02 -8.36 -28.31
C GLU A 94 -6.32 -6.99 -28.42
N ASP A 95 -6.97 -5.95 -27.91
CA ASP A 95 -6.52 -4.56 -28.04
C ASP A 95 -6.29 -3.93 -26.67
N LEU A 96 -5.29 -3.05 -26.63
CA LEU A 96 -4.89 -2.33 -25.44
C LEU A 96 -4.78 -0.84 -25.73
N TYR A 97 -5.47 -0.03 -24.95
CA TYR A 97 -5.55 1.41 -25.16
C TYR A 97 -5.08 2.17 -23.91
N LEU A 98 -4.44 3.32 -24.13
CA LEU A 98 -3.97 4.23 -23.09
C LEU A 98 -4.55 5.63 -23.31
N ASN A 99 -5.24 6.12 -22.29
CA ASN A 99 -5.81 7.47 -22.23
C ASN A 99 -5.15 8.28 -21.11
N LYS A 100 -5.25 9.60 -21.24
CA LYS A 100 -4.75 10.58 -20.30
C LYS A 100 -5.82 11.63 -20.00
N PHE A 101 -5.91 12.08 -18.75
CA PHE A 101 -6.92 13.03 -18.29
C PHE A 101 -6.33 14.06 -17.32
N ASP A 102 -6.93 15.25 -17.27
CA ASP A 102 -6.67 16.25 -16.24
C ASP A 102 -7.38 15.92 -14.90
N LEU A 103 -7.19 16.78 -13.89
CA LEU A 103 -7.78 16.64 -12.55
C LEU A 103 -9.31 16.74 -12.54
N GLU A 104 -9.90 17.36 -13.58
CA GLU A 104 -11.33 17.44 -13.80
C GLU A 104 -11.86 16.30 -14.69
N PHE A 105 -11.03 15.30 -14.99
CA PHE A 105 -11.32 14.14 -15.81
C PHE A 105 -11.66 14.44 -17.27
N ASN A 106 -11.23 15.59 -17.80
CA ASN A 106 -11.29 15.86 -19.23
C ASN A 106 -10.13 15.14 -19.91
N GLN A 107 -10.41 14.46 -21.02
CA GLN A 107 -9.38 13.75 -21.77
C GLN A 107 -8.38 14.75 -22.38
N LEU A 108 -7.10 14.47 -22.16
CA LEU A 108 -5.98 15.20 -22.74
C LEU A 108 -5.41 14.42 -23.92
N GLY A 109 -5.41 15.04 -25.10
CA GLY A 109 -4.91 14.40 -26.32
C GLY A 109 -5.84 13.29 -26.85
N THR A 110 -5.28 12.39 -27.65
CA THR A 110 -6.00 11.26 -28.23
C THR A 110 -5.67 9.96 -27.50
N THR A 111 -6.61 9.02 -27.49
CA THR A 111 -6.33 7.63 -27.10
C THR A 111 -5.18 7.05 -27.92
N VAL A 112 -4.21 6.43 -27.24
CA VAL A 112 -3.10 5.72 -27.85
C VAL A 112 -3.40 4.23 -27.88
N THR A 113 -3.23 3.62 -29.05
CA THR A 113 -3.23 2.16 -29.20
C THR A 113 -1.87 1.61 -28.77
N VAL A 114 -1.84 0.85 -27.69
CA VAL A 114 -0.62 0.21 -27.16
C VAL A 114 -0.38 -1.14 -27.84
N ILE A 115 -1.43 -1.94 -28.02
CA ILE A 115 -1.44 -3.22 -28.74
C ILE A 115 -2.69 -3.27 -29.60
N GLU A 116 -2.53 -3.72 -30.84
CA GLU A 116 -3.58 -4.05 -31.80
C GLU A 116 -3.07 -5.26 -32.60
N ASP A 117 -3.22 -6.47 -32.03
CA ASP A 117 -2.63 -7.69 -32.60
C ASP A 117 -3.66 -8.81 -32.87
N GLY A 118 -4.96 -8.48 -32.91
CA GLY A 118 -6.00 -9.32 -33.51
C GLY A 118 -6.03 -10.78 -33.01
N ALA A 119 -6.00 -10.98 -31.69
CA ALA A 119 -6.25 -12.23 -30.93
C ALA A 119 -5.06 -13.06 -30.41
N THR A 120 -3.80 -12.63 -30.56
CA THR A 120 -2.62 -13.44 -30.14
C THR A 120 -2.12 -13.13 -28.73
N THR A 121 -2.35 -11.92 -28.23
CA THR A 121 -1.81 -11.43 -26.95
C THR A 121 -2.97 -11.09 -26.01
N PRO A 122 -3.18 -11.82 -24.89
CA PRO A 122 -4.19 -11.45 -23.90
C PRO A 122 -3.85 -10.10 -23.27
N THR A 123 -4.70 -9.10 -23.47
CA THR A 123 -4.44 -7.71 -23.03
C THR A 123 -5.15 -7.31 -21.74
N ASN A 124 -6.09 -8.11 -21.24
CA ASN A 124 -6.78 -7.89 -19.96
C ASN A 124 -5.86 -8.11 -18.73
N ASP A 125 -4.74 -8.77 -18.95
CA ASP A 125 -3.74 -9.09 -17.93
C ASP A 125 -2.62 -8.03 -17.88
N MET A 126 -3.06 -6.78 -17.83
CA MET A 126 -2.22 -5.60 -17.98
C MET A 126 -1.65 -5.07 -16.67
N LEU A 127 -0.52 -4.41 -16.79
CA LEU A 127 0.16 -3.68 -15.73
C LEU A 127 0.31 -2.23 -16.16
N LEU A 128 0.09 -1.30 -15.23
CA LEU A 128 0.38 0.11 -15.42
C LEU A 128 1.08 0.63 -14.17
N ALA A 129 2.28 1.19 -14.36
CA ALA A 129 3.07 1.79 -13.30
C ALA A 129 3.94 2.93 -13.85
N THR A 130 4.79 3.51 -13.01
CA THR A 130 5.89 4.38 -13.43
C THR A 130 7.21 3.85 -12.86
N ASP A 131 8.31 4.08 -13.59
CA ASP A 131 9.68 3.89 -13.09
C ASP A 131 10.25 5.16 -12.42
N GLY A 132 9.39 6.16 -12.19
CA GLY A 132 9.73 7.47 -11.66
C GLY A 132 10.02 8.52 -12.74
N ASN A 133 10.15 8.13 -14.02
CA ASN A 133 10.37 9.06 -15.14
C ASN A 133 9.43 8.81 -16.31
N LEU A 134 9.11 7.55 -16.58
CA LEU A 134 8.27 7.11 -17.69
C LEU A 134 7.05 6.37 -17.17
N LEU A 135 6.01 6.33 -18.00
CA LEU A 135 4.92 5.39 -17.85
C LEU A 135 5.39 4.03 -18.34
N VAL A 136 5.05 2.99 -17.58
CA VAL A 136 5.36 1.61 -17.90
C VAL A 136 4.06 0.85 -18.08
N VAL A 137 3.90 0.26 -19.26
CA VAL A 137 2.79 -0.63 -19.58
C VAL A 137 3.32 -2.04 -19.75
N GLY A 138 2.77 -2.98 -18.98
CA GLY A 138 3.08 -4.40 -19.10
C GLY A 138 1.88 -5.21 -19.59
N VAL A 139 2.14 -6.26 -20.36
CA VAL A 139 1.12 -7.24 -20.75
C VAL A 139 1.63 -8.63 -20.50
N PHE A 140 0.84 -9.46 -19.82
CA PHE A 140 1.24 -10.83 -19.52
C PHE A 140 1.47 -11.65 -20.79
N ARG A 141 2.60 -12.35 -20.83
CA ARG A 141 2.95 -13.32 -21.87
C ARG A 141 2.94 -14.71 -21.22
N PRO A 142 1.85 -15.48 -21.37
CA PRO A 142 1.83 -16.85 -20.85
C PRO A 142 2.91 -17.68 -21.56
N SER A 143 3.48 -18.66 -20.84
CA SER A 143 4.35 -19.63 -21.49
C SER A 143 3.62 -20.28 -22.66
N ASP A 144 4.33 -20.61 -23.73
CA ASP A 144 3.71 -21.43 -24.78
C ASP A 144 3.31 -22.80 -24.19
N ARG A 145 2.38 -23.49 -24.85
CA ARG A 145 1.88 -24.82 -24.40
C ARG A 145 2.97 -25.91 -24.37
N ASN A 146 4.13 -25.64 -24.96
CA ASN A 146 5.24 -26.56 -25.07
C ASN A 146 6.36 -26.24 -24.06
N ASN A 147 6.18 -25.22 -23.20
CA ASN A 147 7.20 -24.69 -22.29
C ASN A 147 8.52 -24.27 -22.97
N ASN A 148 8.48 -23.85 -24.24
CA ASN A 148 9.66 -23.36 -24.96
C ASN A 148 10.03 -21.93 -24.58
N GLU A 149 9.09 -21.16 -24.05
CA GLU A 149 9.31 -19.83 -23.47
C GLU A 149 8.81 -19.81 -22.03
N THR A 150 9.59 -19.24 -21.10
CA THR A 150 9.12 -18.93 -19.75
C THR A 150 8.03 -17.88 -19.80
N SER A 151 7.03 -17.99 -18.93
CA SER A 151 6.03 -16.92 -18.77
C SER A 151 6.70 -15.62 -18.30
N GLY A 152 6.09 -14.49 -18.65
CA GLY A 152 6.71 -13.19 -18.52
C GLY A 152 5.76 -12.05 -18.82
N HIS A 153 6.33 -10.89 -19.15
CA HIS A 153 5.61 -9.71 -19.59
C HIS A 153 6.30 -9.08 -20.80
N LEU A 154 5.49 -8.54 -21.70
CA LEU A 154 5.94 -7.54 -22.66
C LEU A 154 5.83 -6.18 -21.99
N ILE A 155 6.93 -5.44 -21.88
CA ILE A 155 6.96 -4.09 -21.34
C ILE A 155 7.12 -3.09 -22.49
N LYS A 156 6.28 -2.07 -22.48
CA LYS A 156 6.38 -0.88 -23.33
C LYS A 156 6.47 0.35 -22.42
N GLN A 157 7.31 1.31 -22.79
CA GLN A 157 7.46 2.55 -22.05
C GLN A 157 6.90 3.73 -22.86
N PHE A 158 6.35 4.70 -22.14
CA PHE A 158 5.80 5.92 -22.74
C PHE A 158 6.24 7.13 -21.92
N THR A 159 6.46 8.25 -22.60
CA THR A 159 6.57 9.56 -21.94
C THR A 159 5.19 10.03 -21.46
N THR A 160 5.15 11.05 -20.60
CA THR A 160 3.89 11.56 -20.02
C THR A 160 2.96 12.21 -21.05
N ASP A 161 3.44 12.54 -22.24
CA ASP A 161 2.64 12.96 -23.41
C ASP A 161 2.11 11.78 -24.26
N LEU A 162 2.28 10.56 -23.77
CA LEU A 162 1.90 9.29 -24.41
C LEU A 162 2.70 8.94 -25.68
N SER A 163 3.89 9.52 -25.88
CA SER A 163 4.79 9.08 -26.95
C SER A 163 5.52 7.78 -26.56
N PRO A 164 5.59 6.77 -27.44
CA PRO A 164 6.39 5.56 -27.18
C PRO A 164 7.86 5.90 -26.95
N TYR A 165 8.47 5.24 -25.97
CA TYR A 165 9.87 5.41 -25.61
C TYR A 165 10.61 4.07 -25.69
N GLY A 166 11.70 4.03 -26.46
CA GLY A 166 12.53 2.85 -26.60
C GLY A 166 11.89 1.73 -27.43
N GLU A 167 12.56 0.57 -27.41
CA GLU A 167 12.08 -0.67 -28.02
C GLU A 167 11.25 -1.46 -27.00
N GLU A 168 10.42 -2.39 -27.49
CA GLU A 168 9.68 -3.30 -26.63
C GLU A 168 10.63 -4.24 -25.86
N ILE A 169 10.34 -4.46 -24.59
CA ILE A 169 11.19 -5.22 -23.68
C ILE A 169 10.47 -6.50 -23.28
N VAL A 170 11.09 -7.64 -23.58
CA VAL A 170 10.59 -8.93 -23.14
C VAL A 170 11.20 -9.26 -21.77
N VAL A 171 10.37 -9.22 -20.75
CA VAL A 171 10.72 -9.59 -19.38
C VAL A 171 10.21 -11.00 -19.17
N ASN A 172 11.06 -12.01 -19.38
CA ASN A 172 10.75 -13.43 -19.14
C ASN A 172 11.47 -13.97 -17.89
N PRO A 173 11.28 -13.36 -16.71
CA PRO A 173 12.21 -13.51 -15.62
C PRO A 173 12.09 -14.90 -15.00
N PHE A 174 10.86 -15.40 -14.77
CA PHE A 174 10.57 -16.66 -14.08
C PHE A 174 9.15 -17.14 -14.38
N ASP A 175 8.89 -18.44 -14.20
CA ASP A 175 7.57 -19.01 -14.46
C ASP A 175 6.55 -18.63 -13.37
N HIS A 176 5.51 -17.88 -13.74
CA HIS A 176 4.41 -17.44 -12.88
C HIS A 176 3.08 -17.47 -13.64
N VAL A 177 1.97 -17.15 -12.97
CA VAL A 177 0.67 -17.01 -13.64
C VAL A 177 0.22 -15.56 -13.69
N ASN A 178 -0.81 -15.30 -14.48
CA ASN A 178 -1.51 -14.04 -14.52
C ASN A 178 -1.89 -13.54 -13.10
N THR A 179 -2.23 -12.25 -12.96
CA THR A 179 -2.64 -11.52 -11.76
C THR A 179 -1.45 -11.05 -10.96
N ALA A 180 -0.54 -10.42 -11.69
CA ALA A 180 0.62 -9.74 -11.15
C ALA A 180 0.32 -8.27 -10.86
N SER A 181 1.15 -7.68 -10.02
CA SER A 181 1.18 -6.25 -9.74
C SER A 181 2.58 -5.71 -9.97
N LEU A 182 2.70 -4.48 -10.45
CA LEU A 182 3.97 -3.83 -10.77
C LEU A 182 4.09 -2.52 -10.00
N GLY A 183 5.24 -2.28 -9.38
CA GLY A 183 5.51 -1.03 -8.68
C GLY A 183 6.99 -0.88 -8.32
N ILE A 184 7.36 0.29 -7.83
CA ILE A 184 8.69 0.53 -7.28
C ILE A 184 8.71 0.01 -5.84
N ILE A 185 9.64 -0.88 -5.55
CA ILE A 185 9.84 -1.49 -4.23
C ILE A 185 11.32 -1.33 -3.88
N ASN A 186 11.61 -0.57 -2.83
CA ASN A 186 12.97 -0.29 -2.37
C ASN A 186 13.90 0.19 -3.52
N GLY A 187 13.41 1.16 -4.30
CA GLY A 187 14.14 1.79 -5.41
C GLY A 187 14.29 0.95 -6.69
N MET A 188 13.67 -0.22 -6.78
CA MET A 188 13.70 -1.08 -7.97
C MET A 188 12.29 -1.39 -8.47
N MET A 189 12.14 -1.61 -9.77
CA MET A 189 10.89 -2.16 -10.30
C MET A 189 10.71 -3.59 -9.77
N GLY A 190 9.53 -3.87 -9.23
CA GLY A 190 9.17 -5.16 -8.67
C GLY A 190 7.87 -5.67 -9.26
N ILE A 191 7.86 -6.92 -9.70
CA ILE A 191 6.65 -7.65 -10.08
C ILE A 191 6.30 -8.59 -8.93
N VAL A 192 5.15 -8.37 -8.30
CA VAL A 192 4.57 -9.31 -7.34
C VAL A 192 3.57 -10.18 -8.10
N ALA A 193 3.85 -11.47 -8.18
CA ALA A 193 3.04 -12.40 -8.96
C ALA A 193 2.88 -13.74 -8.24
N PRO A 194 1.74 -14.40 -8.44
CA PRO A 194 1.54 -15.74 -7.91
C PRO A 194 2.24 -16.77 -8.81
N SER A 195 2.84 -17.79 -8.19
CA SER A 195 3.53 -18.87 -8.90
C SER A 195 2.56 -19.80 -9.63
N ARG A 196 3.11 -20.74 -10.40
CA ARG A 196 2.32 -21.90 -10.86
C ARG A 196 1.88 -22.76 -9.67
N GLY A 197 0.76 -23.45 -9.84
CA GLY A 197 0.21 -24.32 -8.80
C GLY A 197 1.26 -25.33 -8.31
N LEU A 198 1.39 -25.50 -6.99
CA LEU A 198 2.49 -26.22 -6.36
C LEU A 198 2.47 -27.74 -6.55
N GLY A 199 1.46 -28.29 -7.25
CA GLY A 199 1.43 -29.65 -7.83
C GLY A 199 1.42 -30.83 -6.86
N GLU A 200 1.77 -30.63 -5.59
CA GLU A 200 2.05 -31.69 -4.60
C GLU A 200 1.30 -31.51 -3.27
N LEU A 201 0.45 -30.49 -3.15
CA LEU A 201 -0.30 -30.20 -1.94
C LEU A 201 -1.71 -30.81 -1.98
N GLN A 202 -2.34 -30.97 -0.80
CA GLN A 202 -3.75 -31.37 -0.71
C GLN A 202 -4.68 -30.40 -1.47
N VAL A 203 -4.21 -29.17 -1.69
CA VAL A 203 -4.87 -28.11 -2.45
C VAL A 203 -4.06 -27.85 -3.74
N GLN A 204 -4.58 -28.32 -4.89
CA GLN A 204 -3.84 -28.26 -6.17
C GLN A 204 -3.66 -26.85 -6.73
N THR A 205 -4.53 -25.94 -6.32
CA THR A 205 -4.59 -24.53 -6.74
C THR A 205 -3.74 -23.61 -5.88
N GLN A 206 -3.12 -24.13 -4.81
CA GLN A 206 -2.22 -23.39 -3.95
C GLN A 206 -0.99 -22.89 -4.72
N LYS A 207 -0.65 -21.62 -4.52
CA LYS A 207 0.47 -20.92 -5.13
C LYS A 207 1.34 -20.28 -4.04
N ASP A 208 2.58 -19.99 -4.40
CA ASP A 208 3.38 -19.00 -3.68
C ASP A 208 3.04 -17.61 -4.22
N ILE A 209 3.16 -16.58 -3.40
CA ILE A 209 3.21 -15.19 -3.89
C ILE A 209 4.67 -14.78 -3.87
N SER A 210 5.20 -14.35 -5.02
CA SER A 210 6.62 -14.08 -5.20
C SER A 210 6.89 -12.67 -5.72
N LEU A 211 8.04 -12.12 -5.36
CA LEU A 211 8.59 -10.87 -5.87
C LEU A 211 9.72 -11.15 -6.85
N ILE A 212 9.65 -10.50 -8.00
CA ILE A 212 10.68 -10.48 -9.02
C ILE A 212 11.20 -9.05 -9.11
N ARG A 213 12.46 -8.83 -8.72
CA ARG A 213 13.09 -7.50 -8.77
C ARG A 213 13.86 -7.33 -10.06
N LEU A 214 13.74 -6.14 -10.64
CA LEU A 214 14.31 -5.80 -11.94
C LEU A 214 15.29 -4.63 -11.80
N ASP A 215 16.41 -4.72 -12.50
CA ASP A 215 17.33 -3.60 -12.67
C ASP A 215 16.79 -2.57 -13.67
N ALA A 216 17.55 -1.49 -13.90
CA ALA A 216 17.18 -0.44 -14.84
C ALA A 216 17.13 -0.91 -16.31
N ASP A 217 17.75 -2.05 -16.63
CA ASP A 217 17.70 -2.71 -17.94
C ASP A 217 16.55 -3.75 -18.00
N TRP A 218 15.65 -3.78 -17.02
CA TRP A 218 14.54 -4.72 -16.89
C TRP A 218 14.97 -6.19 -16.78
N ARG A 219 16.18 -6.44 -16.26
CA ARG A 219 16.69 -7.80 -16.02
C ARG A 219 16.48 -8.21 -14.56
N PRO A 220 16.18 -9.49 -14.29
CA PRO A 220 16.15 -10.02 -12.93
C PRO A 220 17.45 -9.75 -12.18
N VAL A 221 17.32 -9.20 -10.98
CA VAL A 221 18.46 -8.99 -10.07
C VAL A 221 18.77 -10.26 -9.30
N ASP A 222 17.73 -11.01 -8.94
CA ASP A 222 17.84 -12.24 -8.16
C ASP A 222 17.99 -13.48 -9.05
N ALA A 223 18.65 -14.51 -8.52
CA ALA A 223 18.80 -15.79 -9.21
C ALA A 223 17.48 -16.57 -9.30
N GLU A 224 16.57 -16.34 -8.35
CA GLU A 224 15.24 -16.94 -8.25
C GLU A 224 14.27 -15.88 -7.68
N PRO A 225 12.95 -15.99 -7.91
CA PRO A 225 11.97 -15.11 -7.27
C PRO A 225 12.03 -15.21 -5.74
N ILE A 226 11.87 -14.08 -5.08
CA ILE A 226 11.77 -14.02 -3.62
C ILE A 226 10.35 -14.46 -3.24
N ILE A 227 10.21 -15.54 -2.47
CA ILE A 227 8.89 -15.98 -1.98
C ILE A 227 8.45 -15.04 -0.85
N LEU A 228 7.45 -14.22 -1.13
CA LEU A 228 6.84 -13.31 -0.16
C LEU A 228 5.85 -14.03 0.76
N VAL A 229 5.03 -14.92 0.19
CA VAL A 229 4.10 -15.77 0.95
C VAL A 229 4.29 -17.20 0.48
N ASN A 230 4.75 -18.05 1.39
CA ASN A 230 4.99 -19.46 1.12
C ASN A 230 3.68 -20.24 1.18
N GLY A 231 3.18 -20.65 0.02
CA GLY A 231 1.93 -21.39 -0.10
C GLY A 231 1.97 -22.78 0.53
N ARG A 232 3.15 -23.35 0.76
CA ARG A 232 3.29 -24.67 1.42
C ARG A 232 3.16 -24.58 2.94
N GLU A 233 3.50 -23.43 3.51
CA GLU A 233 3.46 -23.18 4.96
C GLU A 233 2.22 -22.37 5.37
N TYR A 234 1.57 -21.73 4.40
CA TYR A 234 0.36 -20.95 4.62
C TYR A 234 -0.76 -21.83 5.20
N SER A 235 -1.21 -21.50 6.41
CA SER A 235 -2.06 -22.39 7.22
C SER A 235 -3.45 -21.82 7.56
N HIS A 236 -3.85 -20.69 6.96
CA HIS A 236 -5.18 -20.13 7.17
C HIS A 236 -6.28 -20.93 6.42
N GLN A 237 -6.79 -21.92 7.15
CA GLN A 237 -7.97 -22.79 6.92
C GLN A 237 -7.79 -24.06 6.07
N ILE A 238 -8.39 -25.15 6.57
CA ILE A 238 -8.48 -26.52 6.02
C ILE A 238 -9.63 -26.63 4.98
N GLY A 239 -10.08 -25.52 4.39
CA GLY A 239 -11.39 -25.42 3.73
C GLY A 239 -11.51 -24.62 2.43
N GLY A 240 -10.42 -24.38 1.70
CA GLY A 240 -10.46 -23.67 0.42
C GLY A 240 -9.42 -24.15 -0.59
N ASP A 241 -9.35 -23.43 -1.70
CA ASP A 241 -8.53 -23.73 -2.88
C ASP A 241 -7.17 -22.98 -2.85
N GLY A 242 -6.83 -22.32 -1.75
CA GLY A 242 -5.48 -21.80 -1.53
C GLY A 242 -5.26 -20.39 -2.08
N LEU A 243 -4.01 -19.93 -1.98
CA LEU A 243 -3.59 -18.63 -2.53
C LEU A 243 -3.75 -18.62 -4.05
N TRP A 244 -4.42 -17.58 -4.57
CA TRP A 244 -4.86 -17.53 -5.96
C TRP A 244 -4.28 -16.34 -6.74
N MET A 245 -4.50 -15.11 -6.26
CA MET A 245 -4.16 -13.86 -6.98
C MET A 245 -3.46 -12.87 -6.07
N SER A 246 -2.56 -12.03 -6.60
CA SER A 246 -1.97 -10.89 -5.89
C SER A 246 -2.13 -9.60 -6.68
N THR A 247 -3.01 -8.71 -6.23
CA THR A 247 -3.44 -7.53 -7.01
C THR A 247 -3.19 -6.20 -6.32
N GLY A 248 -3.11 -6.20 -4.99
CA GLY A 248 -2.81 -5.00 -4.22
C GLY A 248 -1.34 -4.98 -3.87
N ILE A 249 -0.62 -3.91 -4.19
CA ILE A 249 0.72 -3.67 -3.65
C ILE A 249 0.84 -2.23 -3.21
N ALA A 250 1.54 -2.00 -2.11
CA ALA A 250 1.98 -0.67 -1.71
C ALA A 250 3.27 -0.80 -0.90
N TYR A 251 4.25 0.06 -1.18
CA TYR A 251 5.52 0.09 -0.47
C TYR A 251 5.61 1.37 0.36
N ASP A 252 5.89 1.20 1.65
CA ASP A 252 6.19 2.28 2.57
C ASP A 252 7.70 2.34 2.80
N GLU A 253 8.34 3.38 2.24
CA GLU A 253 9.76 3.62 2.41
C GLU A 253 10.10 4.09 3.84
N GLU A 254 9.21 4.80 4.51
CA GLU A 254 9.45 5.34 5.85
C GLU A 254 9.49 4.25 6.91
N VAL A 255 8.66 3.20 6.73
CA VAL A 255 8.60 2.06 7.65
C VAL A 255 9.31 0.81 7.12
N GLY A 256 9.77 0.83 5.87
CA GLY A 256 10.45 -0.30 5.24
C GLY A 256 9.54 -1.52 5.05
N LYS A 257 8.24 -1.31 4.78
CA LYS A 257 7.27 -2.40 4.64
C LYS A 257 6.65 -2.44 3.25
N LEU A 258 6.60 -3.64 2.68
CA LEU A 258 5.81 -3.94 1.51
C LEU A 258 4.49 -4.55 1.96
N PHE A 259 3.39 -3.92 1.60
CA PHE A 259 2.05 -4.43 1.76
C PHE A 259 1.62 -5.12 0.48
N ILE A 260 1.15 -6.35 0.59
CA ILE A 260 0.57 -7.09 -0.53
C ILE A 260 -0.83 -7.56 -0.17
N GLY A 261 -1.75 -7.42 -1.12
CA GLY A 261 -3.13 -7.89 -1.05
C GLY A 261 -3.32 -9.05 -2.01
N TYR A 262 -3.90 -10.13 -1.51
CA TYR A 262 -4.11 -11.34 -2.28
C TYR A 262 -5.43 -12.03 -1.94
N THR A 263 -5.96 -12.75 -2.93
CA THR A 263 -7.21 -13.49 -2.79
C THR A 263 -6.87 -14.94 -2.45
N PHE A 264 -7.42 -15.41 -1.34
CA PHE A 264 -7.49 -16.82 -0.99
C PHE A 264 -8.78 -17.39 -1.59
N ASN A 265 -8.65 -18.26 -2.58
CA ASN A 265 -9.82 -18.82 -3.23
C ASN A 265 -10.56 -19.75 -2.26
N ILE A 266 -11.84 -19.46 -2.05
CA ILE A 266 -12.76 -20.35 -1.32
C ILE A 266 -13.78 -20.80 -2.34
N ARG A 267 -13.49 -21.90 -3.05
CA ARG A 267 -14.32 -22.34 -4.19
C ARG A 267 -15.78 -22.48 -3.78
N THR A 268 -16.56 -21.50 -4.23
CA THR A 268 -17.98 -21.67 -4.50
C THR A 268 -18.13 -21.95 -5.98
N ASP A 269 -19.23 -22.55 -6.39
CA ASP A 269 -19.57 -22.86 -7.78
C ASP A 269 -19.72 -21.63 -8.70
N ARG A 270 -19.43 -20.41 -8.21
CA ARG A 270 -19.80 -19.14 -8.85
C ARG A 270 -18.65 -18.37 -9.50
N ASN A 271 -17.45 -18.34 -8.91
CA ASN A 271 -16.29 -17.60 -9.46
C ASN A 271 -14.98 -18.21 -8.97
N ILE A 272 -14.10 -18.59 -9.91
CA ILE A 272 -12.79 -19.19 -9.61
C ILE A 272 -11.71 -18.17 -9.25
N ASP A 273 -11.98 -16.88 -9.41
CA ASP A 273 -11.04 -15.79 -9.10
C ASP A 273 -11.41 -15.04 -7.82
N ALA A 274 -12.46 -15.49 -7.13
CA ALA A 274 -12.99 -14.84 -5.95
C ALA A 274 -12.83 -15.66 -4.68
N GLY A 275 -12.88 -14.95 -3.57
CA GLY A 275 -12.78 -15.53 -2.25
C GLY A 275 -12.43 -14.47 -1.22
N ARG A 276 -11.75 -14.92 -0.18
CA ARG A 276 -11.34 -14.07 0.92
C ARG A 276 -10.19 -13.18 0.50
N ILE A 277 -10.25 -11.90 0.83
CA ILE A 277 -9.14 -10.97 0.62
C ILE A 277 -8.34 -10.88 1.90
N GLU A 278 -7.05 -11.13 1.79
CA GLU A 278 -6.08 -11.04 2.87
C GLU A 278 -4.98 -10.06 2.49
N PHE A 279 -4.31 -9.49 3.48
CA PHE A 279 -3.08 -8.75 3.24
C PHE A 279 -1.96 -9.27 4.13
N SER A 280 -0.73 -9.07 3.65
CA SER A 280 0.47 -9.28 4.45
C SER A 280 1.36 -8.05 4.42
N ALA A 281 1.95 -7.73 5.57
CA ALA A 281 3.01 -6.75 5.72
C ALA A 281 4.36 -7.46 5.78
N ILE A 282 5.25 -7.11 4.87
CA ILE A 282 6.51 -7.80 4.64
C ILE A 282 7.65 -6.81 4.89
N ASP A 283 8.65 -7.24 5.65
CA ASP A 283 9.86 -6.46 5.84
C ASP A 283 10.73 -6.51 4.57
N VAL A 284 11.09 -5.37 3.98
CA VAL A 284 11.83 -5.38 2.70
C VAL A 284 13.33 -5.63 2.85
N GLU A 285 13.87 -5.65 4.08
CA GLU A 285 15.29 -5.98 4.31
C GLU A 285 15.53 -7.49 4.20
N ASN A 286 14.60 -8.30 4.73
CA ASN A 286 14.73 -9.76 4.77
C ASN A 286 13.61 -10.52 4.04
N TYR A 287 12.56 -9.82 3.58
CA TYR A 287 11.37 -10.36 2.91
C TYR A 287 10.57 -11.36 3.75
N GLU A 288 10.65 -11.26 5.07
CA GLU A 288 9.83 -12.06 5.97
C GLU A 288 8.48 -11.39 6.24
N VAL A 289 7.41 -12.19 6.21
CA VAL A 289 6.07 -11.76 6.63
C VAL A 289 6.10 -11.43 8.11
N GLN A 290 5.77 -10.19 8.45
CA GLN A 290 5.66 -9.74 9.84
C GLN A 290 4.22 -9.84 10.33
N HIS A 291 3.25 -9.60 9.46
CA HIS A 291 1.84 -9.61 9.80
C HIS A 291 1.00 -10.08 8.62
N THR A 292 -0.09 -10.76 8.91
CA THR A 292 -1.11 -11.16 7.95
C THR A 292 -2.48 -10.97 8.60
N GLU A 293 -3.43 -10.41 7.86
CA GLU A 293 -4.79 -10.14 8.33
C GLU A 293 -5.80 -10.47 7.24
N ILE A 294 -7.00 -10.88 7.66
CA ILE A 294 -8.14 -11.05 6.76
C ILE A 294 -8.82 -9.69 6.63
N LEU A 295 -8.84 -9.13 5.41
CA LEU A 295 -9.53 -7.86 5.15
C LEU A 295 -11.01 -8.07 4.84
N VAL A 296 -11.33 -9.09 4.04
CA VAL A 296 -12.70 -9.36 3.59
C VAL A 296 -12.93 -10.87 3.63
N ASP A 297 -13.80 -11.33 4.54
CA ASP A 297 -14.22 -12.73 4.61
C ASP A 297 -15.46 -12.96 3.72
N SER A 298 -15.25 -12.96 2.41
CA SER A 298 -16.26 -13.15 1.38
C SER A 298 -15.92 -14.36 0.50
N THR A 299 -16.92 -14.87 -0.23
CA THR A 299 -16.72 -15.90 -1.26
C THR A 299 -16.74 -15.35 -2.69
N THR A 300 -17.04 -14.06 -2.84
CA THR A 300 -17.24 -13.40 -4.12
C THR A 300 -16.38 -12.14 -4.29
N ALA A 301 -15.63 -11.74 -3.25
CA ALA A 301 -14.69 -10.64 -3.31
C ALA A 301 -13.43 -10.99 -4.13
N THR A 302 -12.88 -10.02 -4.86
CA THR A 302 -11.66 -10.19 -5.64
C THR A 302 -11.00 -8.85 -5.96
N ARG A 303 -9.79 -8.90 -6.53
CA ARG A 303 -9.05 -7.76 -7.12
C ARG A 303 -8.89 -6.57 -6.17
N ALA A 304 -8.35 -6.83 -4.98
CA ALA A 304 -7.97 -5.74 -4.10
C ALA A 304 -6.89 -4.87 -4.75
N HIS A 305 -7.10 -3.56 -4.78
CA HIS A 305 -6.12 -2.56 -5.21
C HIS A 305 -5.77 -1.67 -4.03
N PHE A 306 -4.48 -1.41 -3.87
CA PHE A 306 -3.93 -0.71 -2.72
C PHE A 306 -3.38 0.66 -3.12
N LEU A 307 -3.53 1.63 -2.22
CA LEU A 307 -2.87 2.92 -2.26
C LEU A 307 -2.40 3.23 -0.85
N LEU A 308 -1.12 3.49 -0.67
CA LEU A 308 -0.60 4.04 0.57
C LEU A 308 -0.52 5.55 0.45
N GLU A 309 -1.18 6.26 1.34
CA GLU A 309 -1.17 7.71 1.40
C GLU A 309 -1.16 8.13 2.87
N ARG A 310 -0.12 8.85 3.29
CA ARG A 310 0.00 9.47 4.64
C ARG A 310 -0.19 8.46 5.80
N GLY A 311 0.45 7.29 5.69
CA GLY A 311 0.39 6.24 6.73
C GLY A 311 -0.94 5.47 6.77
N VAL A 312 -1.83 5.70 5.81
CA VAL A 312 -3.08 4.96 5.65
C VAL A 312 -3.00 4.14 4.38
N LEU A 313 -3.24 2.84 4.51
CA LEU A 313 -3.39 1.94 3.37
C LEU A 313 -4.87 1.89 2.99
N TYR A 314 -5.18 2.55 1.88
CA TYR A 314 -6.49 2.52 1.25
C TYR A 314 -6.61 1.27 0.39
N VAL A 315 -7.72 0.56 0.55
CA VAL A 315 -8.02 -0.66 -0.19
C VAL A 315 -9.34 -0.50 -0.89
N VAL A 316 -9.37 -0.74 -2.19
CA VAL A 316 -10.62 -0.92 -2.96
C VAL A 316 -10.66 -2.32 -3.54
N TYR A 317 -11.85 -2.88 -3.65
CA TYR A 317 -12.07 -4.21 -4.19
C TYR A 317 -13.48 -4.32 -4.73
N ASP A 318 -13.76 -5.33 -5.55
CA ASP A 318 -15.14 -5.63 -5.93
C ASP A 318 -15.63 -6.93 -5.33
N ASP A 319 -16.92 -6.97 -5.04
CA ASP A 319 -17.61 -8.11 -4.44
C ASP A 319 -19.01 -8.25 -5.03
N ALA A 320 -19.43 -9.50 -5.25
CA ALA A 320 -20.72 -9.84 -5.84
C ALA A 320 -21.69 -10.53 -4.87
N GLU A 321 -21.52 -10.35 -3.55
CA GLU A 321 -22.40 -10.94 -2.52
C GLU A 321 -23.87 -10.56 -2.70
N THR A 322 -24.14 -9.35 -3.20
CA THR A 322 -25.50 -8.84 -3.46
C THR A 322 -26.16 -9.43 -4.72
N GLY A 323 -25.43 -10.26 -5.48
CA GLY A 323 -25.86 -10.83 -6.76
C GLY A 323 -25.50 -9.99 -7.99
N SER A 324 -24.89 -8.82 -7.79
CA SER A 324 -24.22 -7.99 -8.79
C SER A 324 -22.87 -7.59 -8.23
N PRO A 325 -21.81 -7.46 -9.05
CA PRO A 325 -20.58 -6.89 -8.55
C PRO A 325 -20.78 -5.42 -8.16
N ASP A 326 -20.28 -5.08 -6.98
CA ASP A 326 -20.25 -3.76 -6.39
C ASP A 326 -18.81 -3.44 -5.97
N VAL A 327 -18.41 -2.17 -6.03
CA VAL A 327 -17.09 -1.70 -5.59
C VAL A 327 -17.17 -1.20 -4.17
N HIS A 328 -16.26 -1.70 -3.35
CA HIS A 328 -16.12 -1.39 -1.93
C HIS A 328 -14.77 -0.71 -1.66
N GLY A 329 -14.71 0.02 -0.55
CA GLY A 329 -13.51 0.67 -0.02
C GLY A 329 -13.35 0.37 1.46
N MET A 330 -12.10 0.33 1.94
CA MET A 330 -11.78 0.32 3.36
C MET A 330 -10.41 0.98 3.60
N LYS A 331 -10.15 1.32 4.87
CA LYS A 331 -8.89 1.93 5.29
C LYS A 331 -8.20 1.03 6.30
N ILE A 332 -6.89 0.92 6.21
CA ILE A 332 -6.05 0.26 7.20
C ILE A 332 -5.10 1.31 7.74
N ASN A 333 -5.26 1.67 9.01
CA ASN A 333 -4.34 2.58 9.68
C ASN A 333 -3.06 1.81 10.02
N ILE A 334 -1.93 2.28 9.51
CA ILE A 334 -0.61 1.71 9.83
C ILE A 334 -0.02 2.59 10.92
N LEU A 335 -0.18 2.15 12.17
CA LEU A 335 0.33 2.86 13.33
C LEU A 335 1.69 2.28 13.69
N MET A 336 2.77 3.01 13.44
CA MET A 336 4.07 2.63 13.99
C MET A 336 4.03 2.83 15.51
N VAL A 337 4.22 1.75 16.25
CA VAL A 337 4.54 1.81 17.67
C VAL A 337 6.00 2.24 17.76
N VAL A 338 6.25 3.56 17.83
CA VAL A 338 7.61 4.08 17.92
C VAL A 338 8.16 3.77 19.32
N PRO A 339 9.22 2.95 19.46
CA PRO A 339 9.80 2.70 20.77
C PRO A 339 10.29 4.02 21.38
N GLY A 340 9.72 4.44 22.50
CA GLY A 340 9.92 5.78 23.04
C GLY A 340 8.65 6.63 23.09
N ASP A 341 7.64 6.38 22.24
CA ASP A 341 6.38 7.12 22.15
C ASP A 341 5.30 6.43 23.01
N VAL A 342 5.46 6.53 24.33
CA VAL A 342 4.61 5.79 25.27
C VAL A 342 3.13 6.22 25.21
N ASN A 343 2.86 7.45 24.76
CA ASN A 343 1.50 7.99 24.66
C ASN A 343 0.83 7.64 23.31
N LYS A 344 1.60 7.10 22.35
CA LYS A 344 1.19 6.68 21.00
C LYS A 344 0.65 7.82 20.13
N ASP A 345 1.16 9.04 20.29
CA ASP A 345 0.77 10.20 19.48
C ASP A 345 1.57 10.32 18.17
N GLY A 346 2.51 9.41 17.94
CA GLY A 346 3.38 9.34 16.77
C GLY A 346 4.68 10.13 16.93
N VAL A 347 4.93 10.78 18.08
CA VAL A 347 6.09 11.62 18.31
C VAL A 347 6.77 11.27 19.62
N VAL A 348 8.03 10.85 19.57
CA VAL A 348 8.84 10.70 20.78
C VAL A 348 9.32 12.07 21.26
N ASP A 349 8.74 12.56 22.35
CA ASP A 349 9.07 13.86 22.92
C ASP A 349 9.15 13.89 24.46
N VAL A 350 9.05 15.09 25.03
CA VAL A 350 9.17 15.31 26.47
C VAL A 350 8.00 14.76 27.27
N VAL A 351 6.83 14.59 26.64
CA VAL A 351 5.64 13.97 27.24
C VAL A 351 5.94 12.50 27.50
N ASP A 352 6.54 11.79 26.56
CA ASP A 352 6.89 10.39 26.75
C ASP A 352 7.99 10.20 27.79
N LEU A 353 8.99 11.08 27.76
CA LEU A 353 10.02 11.11 28.79
C LEU A 353 9.43 11.34 30.19
N GLY A 354 8.32 12.08 30.27
CA GLY A 354 7.56 12.27 31.50
C GLY A 354 7.01 10.96 32.06
N VAL A 355 6.50 10.07 31.21
CA VAL A 355 5.97 8.76 31.62
C VAL A 355 7.09 7.81 32.00
N VAL A 356 8.16 7.72 31.20
CA VAL A 356 9.35 6.92 31.54
C VAL A 356 9.96 7.41 32.86
N GLY A 357 10.07 8.73 33.04
CA GLY A 357 10.57 9.34 34.27
C GLY A 357 9.69 9.05 35.48
N ALA A 358 8.38 8.96 35.31
CA ALA A 358 7.44 8.64 36.39
C ALA A 358 7.53 7.18 36.86
N ASN A 359 7.88 6.26 35.95
CA ASN A 359 8.03 4.83 36.23
C ASN A 359 9.50 4.38 36.38
N PHE A 360 10.46 5.30 36.35
CA PHE A 360 11.87 4.93 36.35
C PHE A 360 12.27 4.09 37.58
N GLY A 361 12.86 2.92 37.33
CA GLY A 361 13.30 1.95 38.34
C GLY A 361 12.18 1.09 38.93
N THR A 362 10.96 1.13 38.39
CA THR A 362 9.89 0.20 38.77
C THR A 362 10.03 -1.11 38.00
N VAL A 363 9.54 -2.19 38.61
CA VAL A 363 9.52 -3.55 38.06
C VAL A 363 8.07 -3.98 37.81
N ASP A 364 7.88 -5.07 37.06
CA ASP A 364 6.58 -5.58 36.61
C ASP A 364 5.81 -4.54 35.76
N MET A 365 6.55 -3.74 35.00
CA MET A 365 6.01 -2.75 34.06
C MET A 365 5.82 -3.37 32.67
N ASP A 366 5.04 -2.68 31.85
CA ASP A 366 4.86 -3.00 30.44
C ASP A 366 5.12 -1.75 29.58
N TRP A 367 4.92 -1.91 28.27
CA TRP A 367 5.23 -0.88 27.29
C TRP A 367 4.54 0.47 27.56
N VAL A 368 3.28 0.47 28.03
CA VAL A 368 2.54 1.73 28.32
C VAL A 368 3.03 2.45 29.57
N HIS A 369 3.89 1.81 30.35
CA HIS A 369 4.58 2.40 31.49
C HIS A 369 6.01 2.85 31.15
N GLY A 370 6.49 2.60 29.93
CA GLY A 370 7.81 3.00 29.46
C GLY A 370 8.88 1.90 29.43
N ASP A 371 8.48 0.63 29.57
CA ASP A 371 9.36 -0.53 29.34
C ASP A 371 9.33 -0.87 27.83
N PHE A 372 10.22 -0.25 27.08
CA PHE A 372 10.26 -0.37 25.62
C PHE A 372 11.04 -1.59 25.13
N ASN A 373 11.89 -2.18 25.99
CA ASN A 373 12.65 -3.39 25.67
C ASN A 373 11.94 -4.69 26.11
N GLY A 374 10.88 -4.57 26.93
CA GLY A 374 10.03 -5.66 27.41
C GLY A 374 10.69 -6.54 28.48
N ASP A 375 11.69 -6.04 29.21
CA ASP A 375 12.39 -6.81 30.24
C ASP A 375 11.71 -6.77 31.63
N GLY A 376 10.59 -6.04 31.73
CA GLY A 376 9.77 -5.89 32.91
C GLY A 376 10.26 -4.79 33.86
N VAL A 377 11.29 -4.00 33.48
CA VAL A 377 11.87 -2.93 34.28
C VAL A 377 12.02 -1.67 33.44
N VAL A 378 11.56 -0.51 33.95
CA VAL A 378 11.82 0.77 33.27
C VAL A 378 13.17 1.31 33.72
N ASP A 379 14.18 1.27 32.86
CA ASP A 379 15.54 1.68 33.23
C ASP A 379 16.29 2.53 32.17
N ILE A 380 17.62 2.63 32.33
CA ILE A 380 18.46 3.44 31.45
C ILE A 380 18.47 2.93 30.00
N SER A 381 18.16 1.66 29.80
CA SER A 381 18.03 1.01 28.49
C SER A 381 16.82 1.57 27.75
N ASP A 382 15.69 1.76 28.43
CA ASP A 382 14.47 2.37 27.88
C ASP A 382 14.67 3.86 27.61
N LEU A 383 15.36 4.58 28.50
CA LEU A 383 15.79 5.95 28.21
C LEU A 383 16.72 6.03 27.00
N GLY A 384 17.55 5.01 26.78
CA GLY A 384 18.38 4.87 25.59
C GLY A 384 17.54 4.69 24.31
N ILE A 385 16.48 3.88 24.37
CA ILE A 385 15.52 3.67 23.28
C ILE A 385 14.75 4.96 22.98
N LEU A 386 14.19 5.60 24.00
CA LEU A 386 13.50 6.88 23.87
C LEU A 386 14.42 7.96 23.29
N GLY A 387 15.63 8.09 23.82
CA GLY A 387 16.61 9.07 23.33
C GLY A 387 17.07 8.79 21.89
N HIS A 388 17.13 7.53 21.47
CA HIS A 388 17.45 7.16 20.09
C HIS A 388 16.36 7.58 19.10
N ASN A 389 15.09 7.55 19.53
CA ASN A 389 13.94 7.85 18.69
C ASN A 389 13.41 9.28 18.86
N TRP A 390 14.08 10.13 19.65
CA TRP A 390 13.65 11.51 19.90
C TRP A 390 13.36 12.28 18.60
N SER A 391 12.13 12.77 18.46
CA SER A 391 11.67 13.53 17.29
C SER A 391 11.76 12.80 15.94
N ARG A 392 11.99 11.49 15.90
CA ARG A 392 11.71 10.68 14.71
C ARG A 392 10.18 10.55 14.61
N TYR A 393 9.60 10.99 13.50
CA TYR A 393 8.17 10.87 13.11
C TYR A 393 7.20 12.03 13.43
N GLY A 394 7.69 13.21 13.82
CA GLY A 394 6.87 14.42 14.01
C GLY A 394 6.41 15.19 12.75
N GLN A 395 6.18 14.55 11.60
CA GLN A 395 5.63 15.24 10.40
C GLN A 395 4.18 14.89 10.04
N LEU A 396 3.48 14.11 10.87
CA LEU A 396 2.03 13.92 10.74
C LEU A 396 1.31 14.55 11.94
N SER A 397 1.11 15.87 11.91
CA SER A 397 0.12 16.51 12.78
C SER A 397 -1.00 17.11 11.92
N PRO A 398 -2.27 16.75 12.14
CA PRO A 398 -3.39 17.45 11.54
C PRO A 398 -3.57 18.80 12.26
N ILE A 399 -3.46 19.88 11.47
CA ILE A 399 -3.94 21.24 11.78
C ILE A 399 -3.21 21.94 12.94
N GLN A 400 -2.14 22.66 12.61
CA GLN A 400 -1.63 23.72 13.48
C GLN A 400 -2.59 24.92 13.41
N GLU A 401 -3.49 25.01 14.38
CA GLU A 401 -4.28 26.21 14.64
C GLU A 401 -3.32 27.38 14.85
N SER A 402 -3.38 28.37 13.97
CA SER A 402 -2.48 29.53 13.97
C SER A 402 -2.74 30.41 15.20
N LEU A 403 -2.05 30.15 16.31
CA LEU A 403 -1.86 31.14 17.35
C LEU A 403 -0.67 32.03 16.96
N SER A 404 -1.02 33.16 16.33
CA SER A 404 -0.09 34.23 16.04
C SER A 404 0.42 34.84 17.35
N VAL A 405 1.67 34.53 17.71
CA VAL A 405 2.42 35.27 18.73
C VAL A 405 3.37 36.23 18.02
N ASP A 406 3.10 37.52 18.20
CA ASP A 406 3.87 38.67 17.74
C ASP A 406 5.32 38.64 18.28
N PRO A 407 6.37 38.70 17.42
CA PRO A 407 7.76 38.68 17.87
C PRO A 407 8.15 40.07 18.39
N GLY A 408 7.72 40.40 19.62
CA GLY A 408 7.85 41.77 20.14
C GLY A 408 8.18 41.94 21.62
N THR A 409 8.31 40.88 22.44
CA THR A 409 8.52 41.06 23.89
C THR A 409 9.70 40.26 24.44
N VAL A 410 10.84 40.97 24.52
CA VAL A 410 11.98 40.85 25.44
C VAL A 410 11.85 39.76 26.51
N VAL A 411 12.67 38.70 26.40
CA VAL A 411 12.95 37.77 27.51
C VAL A 411 14.16 38.30 28.29
N PRO A 412 14.08 38.52 29.62
CA PRO A 412 15.24 38.87 30.45
C PRO A 412 16.09 37.63 30.77
N GLU A 413 17.40 37.75 30.60
CA GLU A 413 18.38 36.67 30.84
C GLU A 413 18.53 36.32 32.34
N PRO A 414 18.60 35.02 32.71
CA PRO A 414 18.77 34.61 34.10
C PRO A 414 20.26 34.48 34.46
N PHE A 415 20.97 35.57 34.79
CA PHE A 415 22.32 35.45 35.39
C PHE A 415 22.78 36.55 36.36
N THR A 416 21.87 37.31 36.99
CA THR A 416 22.29 38.30 38.02
C THR A 416 21.45 38.25 39.29
N LEU A 417 21.59 37.21 40.12
CA LEU A 417 21.22 37.28 41.55
C LEU A 417 21.81 36.14 42.38
N ALA A 418 23.13 36.08 42.46
CA ALA A 418 23.82 35.37 43.54
C ALA A 418 25.09 36.14 43.90
N VAL A 419 24.94 37.15 44.76
CA VAL A 419 25.86 37.58 45.83
C VAL A 419 25.33 38.91 46.36
N CYS A 420 24.68 38.89 47.52
CA CYS A 420 24.73 39.92 48.58
C CYS A 420 23.49 39.82 49.48
N VAL A 421 23.49 38.90 50.46
CA VAL A 421 23.14 39.19 51.86
C VAL A 421 23.76 38.07 52.73
N CYS A 422 25.03 38.23 53.11
CA CYS A 422 25.47 37.73 54.41
C CYS A 422 25.24 38.88 55.40
N GLY A 423 24.11 38.82 56.08
CA GLY A 423 23.81 39.69 57.21
C GLY A 423 24.70 39.34 58.39
N LEU A 424 25.40 40.37 58.88
CA LEU A 424 25.61 40.72 60.28
C LEU A 424 26.48 39.81 61.16
N LEU A 425 27.48 40.46 61.77
CA LEU A 425 28.07 40.33 63.12
C LEU A 425 29.56 40.66 62.95
N GLY A 426 30.22 41.62 63.59
CA GLY A 426 29.93 42.59 64.64
C GLY A 426 31.27 43.27 65.00
N PHE A 427 31.19 44.32 65.84
CA PHE A 427 32.28 45.07 66.49
C PHE A 427 32.70 46.46 65.92
N ARG A 428 32.09 47.48 66.55
CA ARG A 428 32.63 48.77 67.05
C ARG A 428 34.13 48.70 67.42
N ARG A 429 34.94 49.77 67.51
CA ARG A 429 34.73 51.23 67.65
C ARG A 429 36.10 51.93 67.52
N SER A 430 36.06 53.23 67.16
CA SER A 430 36.99 54.34 67.48
C SER A 430 38.46 54.23 67.13
#